data_AF-A0A5S4FDX2-F1
#
_entry.id   AF-A0A5S4FDX2-F1
#
_cell.length_a   1.000
_cell.length_b   1.000
_cell.length_c   1.000
_cell.angle_alpha   90.00
_cell.angle_beta   90.00
_cell.angle_gamma   90.00
#
_symmetry.space_group_name_H-M   'P 1'
#
loop_
_entity.id
_entity.type
_entity.pdbx_description
1 polymer ?
#
loop_
_entity_poly.entity_id
_entity_poly.type
_entity_poly.pdbx_seq_one_letter_code
_entity_poly.pdbx_strand_id
1 'polypeptide(L)'
;MQREGFTIGVVHTHAAQARTFLDDLVIWRTAPPSLGDIPITVISGGRAGDGMPTRLRAQANASHAHRARQSVNGRHVIAEHSGHYIPLTEPGVIIEEINRLALITG
;
A
#
# COMPACT_ATOMS: atom_id res chain seq x y z
N MET A 1 5.73 11.53 -23.97
CA MET A 1 5.88 11.20 -22.53
C MET A 1 7.24 11.57 -21.92
N GLN A 2 8.37 11.47 -22.64
CA GLN A 2 9.71 11.70 -22.04
C GLN A 2 10.01 13.13 -21.54
N ARG A 3 9.31 14.17 -22.01
CA ARG A 3 9.68 15.58 -21.72
C ARG A 3 9.07 16.17 -20.44
N GLU A 4 7.94 15.67 -19.96
CA GLU A 4 7.21 16.30 -18.86
C GLU A 4 7.70 15.83 -17.48
N GLY A 5 8.07 14.56 -17.33
CA GLY A 5 8.42 13.97 -16.03
C GLY A 5 9.80 14.30 -15.45
N PHE A 6 10.65 15.03 -16.18
CA PHE A 6 12.06 15.25 -15.79
C PHE A 6 12.48 16.72 -15.89
N THR A 7 11.53 17.65 -15.89
CA THR A 7 11.86 19.08 -15.83
C THR A 7 12.40 19.44 -14.44
N ILE A 8 13.19 20.52 -14.36
CA ILE A 8 13.65 21.07 -13.07
C ILE A 8 12.46 21.40 -12.15
N GLY A 9 11.35 21.86 -12.72
CA GLY A 9 10.11 22.09 -11.98
C GLY A 9 9.55 20.82 -11.32
N VAL A 10 9.56 19.68 -12.03
CA VAL A 10 9.13 18.40 -11.45
C VAL A 10 10.06 17.95 -10.33
N VAL A 11 11.38 18.12 -10.49
CA VAL A 11 12.36 17.79 -9.44
C VAL A 11 12.12 18.64 -8.18
N HIS A 12 11.90 19.95 -8.32
CA HIS A 12 11.57 20.82 -7.18
C HIS A 12 10.26 20.42 -6.50
N THR A 13 9.23 20.10 -7.29
CA THR A 13 7.95 19.64 -6.74
C THR A 13 8.11 18.33 -5.98
N HIS A 14 8.83 17.35 -6.52
CA HIS A 14 9.12 16.09 -5.81
C HIS A 14 9.89 16.33 -4.51
N ALA A 15 10.89 17.21 -4.52
CA ALA A 15 11.64 17.57 -3.31
C ALA A 15 10.75 18.25 -2.27
N ALA A 16 9.85 19.15 -2.69
CA ALA A 16 8.90 19.79 -1.79
C ALA A 16 7.89 18.78 -1.20
N GLN A 17 7.39 17.83 -2.00
CA GLN A 17 6.49 16.77 -1.55
C GLN A 17 7.18 15.78 -0.60
N ALA A 18 8.46 15.48 -0.83
CA ALA A 18 9.22 14.55 0.00
C ALA A 18 9.83 15.20 1.26
N ARG A 19 9.66 16.52 1.45
CA ARG A 19 10.38 17.31 2.47
C ARG A 19 10.26 16.72 3.88
N THR A 20 9.08 16.22 4.24
CA THR A 20 8.80 15.64 5.57
C THR A 20 8.68 14.12 5.55
N PHE A 21 8.80 13.48 4.38
CA PHE A 21 8.42 12.08 4.21
C PHE A 21 9.12 11.14 5.19
N LEU A 22 10.43 11.30 5.40
CA LEU A 22 11.18 10.45 6.33
C LEU A 22 10.87 10.76 7.79
N ASP A 23 10.67 12.04 8.13
CA ASP A 23 10.29 12.45 9.49
C ASP A 23 8.90 11.90 9.85
N ASP A 24 7.95 12.03 8.93
CA ASP A 24 6.59 11.51 9.06
C ASP A 24 6.59 9.98 9.19
N LEU A 25 7.41 9.28 8.40
CA LEU A 25 7.57 7.82 8.53
C LEU A 25 8.14 7.40 9.89
N VAL A 26 9.10 8.14 10.44
CA VAL A 26 9.63 7.88 11.78
C VAL A 26 8.52 8.06 12.81
N ILE A 27 7.79 9.17 12.74
CA ILE A 27 6.68 9.48 13.66
C ILE A 27 5.62 8.37 13.59
N TRP A 28 5.15 7.99 12.40
CA TRP A 28 4.10 6.98 12.23
C TRP A 28 4.55 5.56 12.60
N ARG A 29 5.85 5.29 12.57
CA ARG A 29 6.39 4.01 13.07
C ARG A 29 6.26 3.90 14.59
N THR A 30 6.39 5.01 15.32
CA THR A 30 6.37 5.02 16.80
C THR A 30 5.04 5.46 17.40
N ALA A 31 4.30 6.32 16.71
CA ALA A 31 3.05 6.94 17.17
C ALA A 31 2.08 7.09 15.97
N PRO A 32 1.58 5.97 15.40
CA PRO A 32 0.61 6.04 14.33
C PRO A 32 -0.72 6.63 14.84
N PRO A 33 -1.47 7.35 13.98
CA PRO A 33 -2.82 7.78 14.34
C PRO A 33 -3.72 6.57 14.61
N SER A 34 -4.65 6.72 15.56
CA SER A 34 -5.68 5.71 15.79
C SER A 34 -6.68 5.71 14.64
N LEU A 35 -6.94 4.54 14.06
CA LEU A 35 -7.96 4.35 13.03
C LEU A 35 -9.34 3.99 13.63
N GLY A 36 -9.43 3.81 14.95
CA GLY A 36 -10.66 3.38 15.61
C GLY A 36 -11.25 2.12 14.97
N ASP A 37 -12.56 2.15 14.72
CA ASP A 37 -13.33 1.03 14.16
C ASP A 37 -13.40 1.04 12.62
N ILE A 38 -12.65 1.93 11.95
CA ILE A 38 -12.63 1.97 10.48
C ILE A 38 -12.16 0.60 9.97
N PRO A 39 -12.98 -0.11 9.16
CA PRO A 39 -12.58 -1.40 8.61
C PRO A 39 -11.53 -1.19 7.53
N ILE A 40 -10.42 -1.94 7.60
CA ILE A 40 -9.27 -1.80 6.72
C ILE A 40 -8.98 -3.15 6.05
N THR A 41 -8.86 -3.15 4.72
CA THR A 41 -8.18 -4.24 4.00
C THR A 41 -6.86 -3.72 3.45
N VAL A 42 -5.78 -4.45 3.70
CA VAL A 42 -4.47 -4.26 3.04
C VAL A 42 -4.31 -5.35 1.99
N ILE A 43 -4.13 -4.98 0.72
CA ILE A 43 -3.93 -5.91 -0.39
C ILE A 43 -2.47 -5.86 -0.85
N SER A 44 -1.80 -7.00 -0.93
CA SER A 44 -0.40 -7.10 -1.37
C SER A 44 -0.27 -7.95 -2.63
N GLY A 45 0.69 -7.64 -3.49
CA GLY A 45 1.06 -8.55 -4.57
C GLY A 45 1.74 -9.81 -4.02
N GLY A 46 1.50 -10.96 -4.62
CA GLY A 46 2.15 -12.24 -4.30
C GLY A 46 3.43 -12.47 -5.09
N ARG A 47 3.55 -11.90 -6.31
CA ARG A 47 4.69 -12.14 -7.21
C ARG A 47 5.88 -11.24 -6.91
N ALA A 48 7.07 -11.83 -6.93
CA ALA A 48 8.32 -11.10 -7.11
C ALA A 48 8.46 -10.66 -8.58
N GLY A 49 9.24 -9.61 -8.86
CA GLY A 49 9.31 -8.96 -10.17
C GLY A 49 9.35 -7.44 -10.06
N ASP A 50 9.38 -6.72 -11.18
CA ASP A 50 9.37 -5.24 -11.21
C ASP A 50 10.47 -4.58 -10.35
N GLY A 51 11.66 -5.21 -10.28
CA GLY A 51 12.77 -4.74 -9.43
C GLY A 51 12.67 -5.15 -7.95
N MET A 52 11.66 -5.95 -7.57
CA MET A 52 11.49 -6.47 -6.21
C MET A 52 11.83 -7.97 -6.11
N PRO A 53 12.94 -8.34 -5.44
CA PRO A 53 13.30 -9.74 -5.19
C PRO A 53 12.33 -10.45 -4.24
N THR A 54 12.26 -11.78 -4.29
CA THR A 54 11.40 -12.62 -3.44
C THR A 54 11.54 -12.35 -1.95
N ARG A 55 12.79 -12.15 -1.47
CA ARG A 55 13.03 -11.81 -0.06
C ARG A 55 12.40 -10.48 0.33
N LEU A 56 12.53 -9.47 -0.52
CA LEU A 56 11.95 -8.16 -0.29
C LEU A 56 10.41 -8.21 -0.35
N ARG A 57 9.86 -9.00 -1.28
CA ARG A 57 8.42 -9.28 -1.36
C ARG A 57 7.89 -9.89 -0.06
N ALA A 58 8.58 -10.90 0.48
CA ALA A 58 8.19 -11.53 1.74
C ALA A 58 8.23 -10.54 2.91
N GLN A 59 9.26 -9.69 2.99
CA GLN A 59 9.38 -8.64 4.01
C GLN A 59 8.27 -7.58 3.89
N ALA A 60 7.94 -7.16 2.67
CA ALA A 60 6.84 -6.23 2.42
C ALA A 60 5.50 -6.84 2.85
N ASN A 61 5.22 -8.09 2.46
CA ASN A 61 3.98 -8.79 2.84
C ASN A 61 3.89 -8.98 4.36
N ALA A 62 4.99 -9.25 5.05
CA ALA A 62 5.02 -9.32 6.52
C ALA A 62 4.71 -7.95 7.18
N SER A 63 5.24 -6.85 6.64
CA SER A 63 4.94 -5.49 7.08
C SER A 63 3.45 -5.15 6.88
N HIS A 64 2.89 -5.50 5.72
CA HIS A 64 1.47 -5.31 5.41
C HIS A 64 0.57 -6.10 6.36
N ALA A 65 0.91 -7.37 6.61
CA ALA A 65 0.21 -8.20 7.58
C ALA A 65 0.24 -7.59 8.98
N HIS A 66 1.41 -7.07 9.41
CA HIS A 66 1.53 -6.39 10.70
C HIS A 66 0.64 -5.15 10.78
N ARG A 67 0.61 -4.33 9.72
CA ARG A 67 -0.24 -3.13 9.65
C ARG A 67 -1.73 -3.48 9.75
N ALA A 68 -2.19 -4.46 8.97
CA ALA A 68 -3.58 -4.91 9.03
C ALA A 68 -3.97 -5.34 10.46
N ARG A 69 -3.09 -6.06 11.17
CA ARG A 69 -3.34 -6.48 12.57
C ARG A 69 -3.43 -5.33 13.57
N GLN A 70 -3.04 -4.10 13.22
CA GLN A 70 -3.18 -2.94 14.12
C GLN A 70 -4.59 -2.34 14.11
N SER A 71 -5.45 -2.75 13.16
CA SER A 71 -6.84 -2.30 13.08
C SER A 71 -7.77 -3.39 13.62
N VAL A 72 -8.78 -3.01 14.41
CA VAL A 72 -9.74 -3.95 15.04
C VAL A 72 -10.38 -4.89 14.02
N ASN A 73 -10.80 -4.34 12.87
CA ASN A 73 -11.41 -5.07 11.76
C ASN A 73 -10.46 -5.18 10.55
N GLY A 74 -9.16 -5.25 10.82
CA GLY A 74 -8.13 -5.28 9.81
C GLY A 74 -7.98 -6.63 9.13
N ARG A 75 -7.85 -6.61 7.79
CA ARG A 75 -7.67 -7.80 6.95
C ARG A 75 -6.46 -7.64 6.05
N HIS A 76 -5.75 -8.73 5.80
CA HIS A 76 -4.64 -8.79 4.85
C HIS A 76 -4.95 -9.82 3.77
N VAL A 77 -4.82 -9.42 2.50
CA VAL A 77 -5.10 -10.25 1.32
C VAL A 77 -3.90 -10.23 0.39
N ILE A 78 -3.57 -11.39 -0.18
CA ILE A 78 -2.52 -11.54 -1.20
C ILE A 78 -3.19 -11.73 -2.57
N ALA A 79 -2.82 -10.88 -3.52
CA ALA A 79 -3.10 -11.05 -4.94
C ALA A 79 -2.00 -11.94 -5.53
N GLU A 80 -2.21 -13.27 -5.46
CA GLU A 80 -1.19 -14.30 -5.70
C GLU A 80 -0.53 -14.21 -7.09
N HIS A 81 -1.24 -13.66 -8.08
CA HIS A 81 -0.77 -13.57 -9.45
C HIS A 81 -0.29 -12.16 -9.84
N SER A 82 -0.18 -11.23 -8.88
CA SER A 82 0.17 -9.83 -9.12
C SER A 82 1.46 -9.40 -8.47
N GLY A 83 2.19 -8.52 -9.16
CA GLY A 83 3.34 -7.78 -8.64
C GLY A 83 2.91 -6.44 -8.04
N HIS A 84 3.49 -5.34 -8.54
CA HIS A 84 3.14 -4.00 -8.06
C HIS A 84 1.76 -3.52 -8.58
N TYR A 85 1.38 -3.90 -9.80
CA TYR A 85 0.23 -3.36 -10.50
C TYR A 85 -1.07 -4.19 -10.33
N ILE A 86 -1.46 -4.48 -9.08
CA ILE A 86 -2.69 -5.24 -8.76
C ILE A 86 -3.94 -4.70 -9.48
N PRO A 87 -4.19 -3.36 -9.57
CA PRO A 87 -5.36 -2.83 -10.28
C PRO A 87 -5.40 -3.19 -11.77
N LEU A 88 -4.25 -3.53 -12.36
CA LEU A 88 -4.15 -3.94 -13.76
C LEU A 88 -4.22 -5.46 -13.92
N THR A 89 -3.56 -6.23 -13.05
CA THR A 89 -3.35 -7.67 -13.24
C THR A 89 -4.38 -8.55 -12.51
N GLU A 90 -4.87 -8.12 -11.34
CA GLU A 90 -5.92 -8.82 -10.58
C GLU A 90 -6.93 -7.81 -9.98
N PRO A 91 -7.62 -7.01 -10.82
CA PRO A 91 -8.61 -6.03 -10.33
C PRO A 91 -9.75 -6.68 -9.53
N GLY A 92 -10.07 -7.95 -9.80
CA GLY A 92 -11.09 -8.72 -9.09
C GLY A 92 -10.87 -8.73 -7.57
N VAL A 93 -9.63 -8.88 -7.11
CA VAL A 93 -9.29 -8.90 -5.68
C VAL A 93 -9.66 -7.58 -5.00
N ILE A 94 -9.52 -6.46 -5.71
CA ILE A 94 -9.89 -5.13 -5.22
C ILE A 94 -11.42 -5.00 -5.15
N ILE A 95 -12.12 -5.43 -6.21
CA ILE A 95 -13.58 -5.38 -6.30
C ILE A 95 -14.22 -6.21 -5.18
N GLU A 96 -13.72 -7.41 -4.94
CA GLU A 96 -14.20 -8.30 -3.87
C GLU A 96 -14.07 -7.66 -2.48
N GLU A 97 -12.92 -7.05 -2.19
CA GLU A 97 -12.69 -6.41 -0.90
C GLU A 97 -13.47 -5.10 -0.74
N ILE A 98 -13.70 -4.34 -1.82
CA ILE A 98 -14.62 -3.18 -1.81
C ILE A 98 -16.04 -3.65 -1.51
N ASN A 99 -16.54 -4.67 -2.22
CA ASN A 99 -17.88 -5.21 -2.00
C ASN A 99 -18.03 -5.73 -0.57
N ARG A 100 -17.02 -6.44 -0.05
CA ARG A 100 -16.98 -6.89 1.34
C ARG A 100 -17.13 -5.72 2.31
N LEU A 101 -16.39 -4.63 2.11
CA LEU A 101 -16.45 -3.46 2.99
C LEU A 101 -17.78 -2.71 2.89
N ALA A 102 -18.33 -2.55 1.68
CA ALA A 102 -19.61 -1.88 1.47
C ALA A 102 -20.81 -2.65 2.04
N LEU A 103 -20.73 -3.98 2.07
CA LEU A 103 -21.77 -4.86 2.58
C LEU A 103 -21.69 -5.10 4.11
N ILE A 104 -20.63 -4.66 4.79
CA ILE A 104 -20.50 -4.72 6.26
C ILE A 104 -21.35 -3.64 6.95
N THR A 105 -22.01 -2.77 6.20
CA THR A 105 -23.03 -1.85 6.72
C THR A 105 -24.35 -2.59 6.95
N GLY A 106 -24.44 -3.32 8.07
CA GLY A 106 -25.65 -4.04 8.54
C GLY A 106 -25.71 -4.09 10.05
#